data_AF-A0A8T3TGZ9-F1
#
_entry.id   AF-A0A8T3TGZ9-F1
#
_cell.length_a   1.000
_cell.length_b   1.000
_cell.length_c   1.000
_cell.angle_alpha   90.00
_cell.angle_beta   90.00
_cell.angle_gamma   90.00
#
_symmetry.space_group_name_H-M   'P 1'
#
loop_
_entity.id
_entity.type
_entity.pdbx_description
1 polymer ?
#
loop_
_entity_poly.entity_id
_entity_poly.type
_entity_poly.pdbx_seq_one_letter_code
_entity_poly.pdbx_strand_id
1 'polypeptide(L)'
;MTRRRSAASRRAPSCYSASRPLTAHEVIEEEIFYPALKEHPKAKELVLEAYEEHHVVDQVMAEFEQTSVEDEVWGAKFTVMKENIEHHIEEEEGEMFPQARQVCDKEELRALGEQMAVRKEQALQDPSLASQSQ
;
A
#
# COMPACT_ATOMS: atom_id res chain seq x y z
N MET A 1 -22.99 -31.79 -13.34
CA MET A 1 -22.03 -31.78 -12.22
C MET A 1 -21.24 -30.48 -12.25
N THR A 2 -21.62 -29.52 -11.41
CA THR A 2 -20.98 -28.20 -11.32
C THR A 2 -19.75 -28.32 -10.42
N ARG A 3 -18.54 -28.22 -10.98
CA ARG A 3 -17.30 -28.20 -10.18
C ARG A 3 -17.32 -26.96 -9.27
N ARG A 4 -17.52 -27.16 -7.97
CA ARG A 4 -17.40 -26.12 -6.95
C ARG A 4 -15.92 -25.76 -6.85
N ARG A 5 -15.54 -24.53 -7.22
CA ARG A 5 -14.14 -24.05 -7.08
C ARG A 5 -13.70 -24.18 -5.61
N SER A 6 -12.48 -24.68 -5.39
CA SER A 6 -11.89 -24.75 -4.04
C SER A 6 -11.73 -23.34 -3.44
N ALA A 7 -11.55 -23.25 -2.11
CA ALA A 7 -11.24 -21.98 -1.45
C ALA A 7 -9.93 -21.36 -1.98
N ALA A 8 -8.93 -22.20 -2.27
CA ALA A 8 -7.67 -21.80 -2.90
C ALA A 8 -7.88 -21.12 -4.27
N SER A 9 -8.76 -21.68 -5.11
CA SER A 9 -9.12 -21.11 -6.43
C SER A 9 -9.84 -19.76 -6.38
N ARG A 10 -10.26 -19.30 -5.18
CA ARG A 10 -10.86 -17.98 -4.96
C ARG A 10 -9.90 -16.95 -4.36
N ARG A 11 -8.83 -17.39 -3.71
CA ARG A 11 -7.86 -16.54 -2.99
C ARG A 11 -6.87 -15.85 -3.93
N ALA A 12 -6.26 -16.60 -4.84
CA ALA A 12 -5.30 -16.06 -5.82
C ALA A 12 -5.82 -14.85 -6.61
N PRO A 13 -7.01 -14.91 -7.25
CA PRO A 13 -7.50 -13.79 -8.05
C PRO A 13 -7.70 -12.51 -7.25
N SER A 14 -8.01 -12.62 -5.95
CA SER A 14 -8.24 -11.47 -5.08
C SER A 14 -6.94 -10.76 -4.70
N CYS A 15 -5.86 -11.49 -4.40
CA CYS A 15 -4.57 -10.86 -4.07
C CYS A 15 -3.97 -10.16 -5.29
N TYR A 16 -4.02 -10.79 -6.46
CA TYR A 16 -3.56 -10.17 -7.71
C TYR A 16 -4.43 -8.98 -8.15
N SER A 17 -5.70 -8.94 -7.78
CA SER A 17 -6.56 -7.77 -8.06
C SER A 17 -6.27 -6.59 -7.14
N ALA A 18 -5.73 -6.83 -5.95
CA ALA A 18 -5.39 -5.81 -4.97
C ALA A 18 -3.99 -5.21 -5.18
N SER A 19 -3.07 -5.90 -5.88
CA SER A 19 -1.69 -5.42 -6.06
C SER A 19 -1.63 -4.07 -6.74
N ARG A 20 -2.28 -3.90 -7.90
CA ARG A 20 -2.22 -2.66 -8.69
C ARG A 20 -2.76 -1.41 -7.96
N PRO A 21 -3.92 -1.44 -7.28
CA PRO A 21 -4.36 -0.29 -6.50
C PRO A 21 -3.49 -0.02 -5.26
N LEU A 22 -2.91 -1.06 -4.63
CA LEU A 22 -1.97 -0.88 -3.50
C LEU A 22 -0.66 -0.25 -3.96
N THR A 23 -0.06 -0.73 -5.06
CA THR A 23 1.14 -0.11 -5.64
C THR A 23 0.89 1.35 -6.02
N ALA A 24 -0.28 1.67 -6.58
CA ALA A 24 -0.63 3.05 -6.91
C ALA A 24 -0.87 3.96 -5.69
N HIS A 25 -1.18 3.38 -4.53
CA HIS A 25 -1.34 4.08 -3.24
C HIS A 25 0.04 4.37 -2.63
N GLU A 26 0.83 3.32 -2.44
CA GLU A 26 2.22 3.43 -1.98
C GLU A 26 3.03 4.45 -2.79
N VAL A 27 2.95 4.40 -4.13
CA VAL A 27 3.66 5.33 -5.01
C VAL A 27 3.30 6.79 -4.77
N ILE A 28 2.02 7.12 -4.53
CA ILE A 28 1.63 8.51 -4.27
C ILE A 28 1.99 8.96 -2.87
N GLU A 29 2.02 8.04 -1.90
CA GLU A 29 2.55 8.34 -0.58
C GLU A 29 4.05 8.63 -0.64
N GLU A 30 4.83 7.71 -1.19
CA GLU A 30 6.30 7.77 -1.13
C GLU A 30 6.91 8.86 -1.99
N GLU A 31 6.34 9.14 -3.16
CA GLU A 31 6.88 10.16 -4.07
C GLU A 31 6.39 11.58 -3.73
N ILE A 32 5.25 11.73 -3.06
CA ILE A 32 4.57 13.03 -2.90
C ILE A 32 4.23 13.32 -1.44
N PHE A 33 3.46 12.46 -0.78
CA PHE A 33 2.91 12.77 0.54
C PHE A 33 3.97 12.71 1.64
N TYR A 34 4.71 11.61 1.74
CA TYR A 34 5.75 11.41 2.74
C TYR A 34 6.88 12.45 2.65
N PRO A 35 7.42 12.81 1.47
CA PRO A 35 8.41 13.88 1.37
C PRO A 35 7.91 15.22 1.90
N ALA A 36 6.62 15.53 1.71
CA ALA A 36 6.03 16.77 2.21
C ALA A 36 5.91 16.78 3.75
N LEU A 37 5.76 15.62 4.38
CA LEU A 37 5.60 15.50 5.84
C LEU A 37 6.90 15.20 6.59
N LYS A 38 7.86 14.49 5.99
CA LYS A 38 9.08 13.98 6.62
C LYS A 38 9.98 15.06 7.22
N GLU A 39 9.93 16.27 6.67
CA GLU A 39 10.68 17.43 7.17
C GLU A 39 10.13 17.96 8.50
N HIS A 40 8.90 17.61 8.86
CA HIS A 40 8.28 18.00 10.12
C HIS A 40 8.60 16.99 11.25
N PRO A 41 9.22 17.42 12.36
CA PRO A 41 9.58 16.51 13.46
C PRO A 41 8.41 15.72 14.05
N LYS A 42 7.18 16.25 13.95
CA LYS A 42 5.97 15.59 14.46
C LYS A 42 5.54 14.37 13.62
N ALA A 43 5.80 14.40 12.32
CA ALA A 43 5.38 13.38 11.36
C ALA A 43 6.51 12.45 10.93
N LYS A 44 7.76 12.82 11.19
CA LYS A 44 8.94 12.07 10.74
C LYS A 44 8.95 10.61 11.19
N GLU A 45 8.61 10.31 12.44
CA GLU A 45 8.61 8.92 12.94
C GLU A 45 7.54 8.08 12.24
N LEU A 46 6.29 8.56 12.19
CA LEU A 46 5.18 7.91 11.46
C LEU A 46 5.51 7.68 9.99
N VAL A 47 6.13 8.66 9.32
CA VAL A 47 6.53 8.52 7.91
C VAL A 47 7.61 7.46 7.75
N LEU A 48 8.59 7.39 8.66
CA LEU A 48 9.64 6.36 8.60
C LEU A 48 9.10 4.96 8.85
N GLU A 49 8.16 4.83 9.79
CA GLU A 49 7.45 3.57 10.05
C GLU A 49 6.66 3.12 8.82
N ALA A 50 5.87 4.01 8.24
CA ALA A 50 5.10 3.75 7.03
C ALA A 50 5.93 3.24 5.84
N TYR A 51 7.14 3.79 5.62
CA TYR A 51 8.08 3.25 4.60
C TYR A 51 8.48 1.80 4.88
N GLU A 52 8.70 1.44 6.14
CA GLU A 52 9.08 0.06 6.50
C GLU A 52 7.87 -0.89 6.44
N GLU A 53 6.66 -0.42 6.74
CA GLU A 53 5.43 -1.19 6.55
C GLU A 53 5.18 -1.50 5.07
N HIS A 54 5.33 -0.51 4.19
CA HIS A 54 5.30 -0.73 2.74
C HIS A 54 6.31 -1.79 2.31
N HIS A 55 7.57 -1.65 2.74
CA HIS A 55 8.63 -2.60 2.42
C HIS A 55 8.28 -4.05 2.86
N VAL A 56 7.68 -4.21 4.05
CA VAL A 56 7.23 -5.52 4.54
C VAL A 56 6.11 -6.08 3.68
N VAL A 57 5.11 -5.28 3.30
CA VAL A 57 4.02 -5.71 2.40
C VAL A 57 4.57 -6.14 1.05
N ASP A 58 5.48 -5.36 0.48
CA ASP A 58 6.13 -5.65 -0.79
C ASP A 58 6.91 -6.97 -0.76
N GLN A 59 7.64 -7.23 0.32
CA GLN A 59 8.37 -8.49 0.49
C GLN A 59 7.39 -9.68 0.57
N VAL A 60 6.28 -9.56 1.31
CA VAL A 60 5.28 -10.64 1.39
C VAL A 60 4.56 -10.84 0.05
N MET A 61 4.33 -9.77 -0.71
CA MET A 61 3.76 -9.85 -2.06
C MET A 61 4.69 -10.59 -3.03
N ALA A 62 6.00 -10.32 -2.99
CA ALA A 62 6.99 -11.06 -3.77
C ALA A 62 7.07 -12.55 -3.38
N GLU A 63 6.90 -12.87 -2.09
CA GLU A 63 6.84 -14.25 -1.61
C GLU A 63 5.60 -15.00 -2.13
N PHE A 64 4.46 -14.31 -2.35
CA PHE A 64 3.26 -14.94 -2.93
C PHE A 64 3.45 -15.41 -4.36
N GLU A 65 4.34 -14.79 -5.14
CA GLU A 65 4.67 -15.27 -6.49
C GLU A 65 5.31 -16.66 -6.48
N GLN A 66 5.97 -17.00 -5.36
CA GLN A 66 6.69 -18.26 -5.17
C GLN A 66 5.95 -19.25 -4.28
N THR A 67 4.81 -18.85 -3.68
CA THR A 67 4.04 -19.66 -2.73
C THR A 67 2.72 -20.10 -3.35
N SER A 68 2.52 -21.41 -3.48
CA SER A 68 1.24 -21.96 -3.95
C SER A 68 0.10 -21.57 -3.00
N VAL A 69 -1.05 -21.21 -3.56
CA VAL A 69 -2.27 -20.88 -2.78
C VAL A 69 -2.85 -22.07 -2.02
N GLU A 70 -2.39 -23.28 -2.32
CA GLU A 70 -2.71 -24.52 -1.60
C GLU A 70 -1.75 -24.80 -0.43
N ASP A 71 -0.63 -24.09 -0.34
CA ASP A 71 0.33 -24.22 0.75
C ASP A 71 -0.29 -23.72 2.07
N GLU A 72 0.00 -24.43 3.17
CA GLU A 72 -0.47 -24.04 4.50
C GLU A 72 0.08 -22.68 4.95
N VAL A 73 1.30 -22.33 4.53
CA VAL A 73 1.90 -21.03 4.89
C VAL A 73 1.27 -19.86 4.14
N TRP A 74 0.62 -20.10 2.99
CA TRP A 74 -0.01 -19.04 2.20
C TRP A 74 -1.06 -18.27 3.01
N GLY A 75 -1.92 -19.02 3.73
CA GLY A 75 -2.98 -18.41 4.54
C GLY A 75 -2.45 -17.61 5.73
N ALA A 76 -1.36 -18.08 6.34
CA ALA A 76 -0.69 -17.36 7.42
C ALA A 76 -0.06 -16.06 6.91
N LYS A 77 0.68 -16.11 5.80
CA LYS A 77 1.26 -14.92 5.15
C LYS A 77 0.19 -13.88 4.80
N PHE A 78 -0.93 -14.32 4.24
CA PHE A 78 -2.02 -13.41 3.88
C PHE A 78 -2.62 -12.72 5.10
N THR A 79 -2.74 -13.44 6.22
CA THR A 79 -3.25 -12.86 7.47
C THR A 79 -2.31 -11.76 7.98
N VAL A 80 -1.00 -12.04 8.05
CA VAL A 80 0.00 -11.07 8.50
C VAL A 80 0.05 -9.83 7.59
N MET A 81 0.06 -10.02 6.27
CA MET A 81 0.03 -8.91 5.31
C MET A 81 -1.23 -8.05 5.49
N LYS A 82 -2.40 -8.70 5.65
CA LYS A 82 -3.66 -7.99 5.87
C LYS A 82 -3.63 -7.17 7.17
N GLU A 83 -3.14 -7.75 8.26
CA GLU A 83 -3.01 -7.06 9.54
C GLU A 83 -2.07 -5.86 9.45
N ASN A 84 -0.94 -5.99 8.73
CA ASN A 84 -0.03 -4.88 8.51
C ASN A 84 -0.66 -3.76 7.66
N ILE A 85 -1.35 -4.09 6.57
CA ILE A 85 -2.08 -3.10 5.75
C ILE A 85 -3.18 -2.40 6.57
N GLU A 86 -3.95 -3.14 7.38
CA GLU A 86 -5.02 -2.55 8.19
C GLU A 86 -4.44 -1.62 9.27
N HIS A 87 -3.33 -2.02 9.90
CA HIS A 87 -2.62 -1.18 10.87
C HIS A 87 -2.08 0.10 10.24
N HIS A 88 -1.40 -0.03 9.11
CA HIS A 88 -0.89 1.08 8.32
C HIS A 88 -1.98 2.13 8.02
N ILE A 89 -3.12 1.69 7.49
CA ILE A 89 -4.26 2.57 7.18
C ILE A 89 -4.79 3.28 8.45
N GLU A 90 -4.87 2.56 9.58
CA GLU A 90 -5.31 3.13 10.84
C GLU A 90 -4.37 4.24 11.35
N GLU A 91 -3.06 4.06 11.20
CA GLU A 91 -2.07 5.08 11.57
C GLU A 91 -2.09 6.29 10.63
N GLU A 92 -2.22 6.06 9.33
CA GLU A 92 -2.35 7.14 8.36
C GLU A 92 -3.59 8.00 8.61
N GLU A 93 -4.77 7.38 8.69
CA GLU A 93 -6.03 8.09 8.86
C GLU A 93 -6.16 8.71 10.27
N GLY A 94 -5.70 7.97 11.28
CA GLY A 94 -5.85 8.30 12.70
C GLY A 94 -4.82 9.29 13.22
N GLU A 95 -3.60 9.28 12.66
CA GLU A 95 -2.47 10.06 13.18
C GLU A 95 -1.83 10.94 12.11
N MET A 96 -1.41 10.36 10.97
CA MET A 96 -0.65 11.09 9.96
C MET A 96 -1.47 12.19 9.27
N PHE A 97 -2.70 11.91 8.84
CA PHE A 97 -3.56 12.91 8.19
C PHE A 97 -3.95 14.06 9.12
N PRO A 98 -4.29 13.85 10.41
CA PRO A 98 -4.40 14.93 11.38
C PRO A 98 -3.14 15.77 11.52
N GLN A 99 -1.96 15.16 11.50
CA GLN A 99 -0.70 15.90 11.57
C GLN A 99 -0.44 16.69 10.29
N ALA A 100 -0.72 16.14 9.12
CA ALA A 100 -0.65 16.84 7.84
C ALA A 100 -1.48 18.13 7.86
N ARG A 101 -2.70 18.06 8.43
CA ARG A 101 -3.58 19.24 8.62
C ARG A 101 -3.06 20.27 9.61
N GLN A 102 -2.09 19.92 10.47
CA GLN A 102 -1.46 20.84 11.41
C GLN A 102 -0.19 21.48 10.84
N VAL A 103 0.51 20.79 9.94
CA VAL A 103 1.82 21.23 9.45
C VAL A 103 1.77 21.85 8.06
N CYS A 104 0.76 21.51 7.25
CA CYS A 104 0.51 22.10 5.94
C CYS A 104 -0.70 23.03 5.96
N ASP A 105 -0.63 24.13 5.21
CA ASP A 105 -1.77 24.99 4.98
C ASP A 105 -2.75 24.41 3.95
N LYS A 106 -3.89 25.09 3.78
CA LYS A 106 -4.97 24.61 2.90
C LYS A 106 -4.56 24.59 1.42
N GLU A 107 -3.75 25.54 0.97
CA GLU A 107 -3.31 25.60 -0.42
C GLU A 107 -2.22 24.55 -0.69
N GLU A 108 -1.33 24.29 0.27
CA GLU A 108 -0.37 23.20 0.22
C GLU A 108 -1.07 21.84 0.14
N LEU A 109 -2.04 21.57 1.02
CA LEU A 109 -2.82 20.34 0.99
C LEU A 109 -3.61 20.17 -0.32
N ARG A 110 -4.14 21.26 -0.87
CA ARG A 110 -4.83 21.24 -2.17
C ARG A 110 -3.86 20.89 -3.29
N ALA A 111 -2.69 21.51 -3.31
CA ALA A 111 -1.65 21.26 -4.30
C ALA A 111 -1.11 19.82 -4.21
N LEU A 112 -0.94 19.27 -3.01
CA LEU A 112 -0.57 17.87 -2.79
C LEU A 112 -1.66 16.94 -3.34
N GLY A 113 -2.93 17.18 -2.99
CA GLY A 113 -4.04 16.37 -3.49
C GLY A 113 -4.17 16.37 -5.02
N GLU A 114 -3.96 17.51 -5.67
CA GLU A 114 -3.94 17.63 -7.14
C GLU A 114 -2.77 16.82 -7.76
N GLN A 115 -1.57 16.91 -7.17
CA GLN A 115 -0.41 16.14 -7.62
C GLN A 115 -0.61 14.64 -7.45
N MET A 116 -1.08 14.20 -6.27
CA MET A 116 -1.36 12.80 -5.96
C MET A 116 -2.44 12.22 -6.89
N ALA A 117 -3.50 12.98 -7.21
CA ALA A 117 -4.54 12.53 -8.12
C ALA A 117 -3.99 12.26 -9.54
N VAL A 118 -3.15 13.16 -10.06
CA VAL A 118 -2.50 12.98 -11.37
C VAL A 118 -1.54 11.79 -11.34
N ARG A 119 -0.69 11.70 -10.31
CA ARG A 119 0.30 10.63 -10.20
C ARG A 119 -0.34 9.26 -9.99
N LYS A 120 -1.47 9.18 -9.28
CA LYS A 120 -2.25 7.95 -9.11
C LYS A 120 -2.78 7.43 -10.44
N GLU A 121 -3.33 8.30 -11.28
CA GLU A 121 -3.82 7.89 -12.61
C GLU A 121 -2.66 7.38 -13.49
N GLN A 122 -1.51 8.05 -13.44
CA GLN A 122 -0.30 7.58 -14.11
C GLN A 122 0.18 6.24 -13.56
N ALA A 123 0.24 6.07 -12.24
CA ALA A 123 0.66 4.84 -11.59
C ALA A 123 -0.23 3.66 -11.97
N LEU A 124 -1.55 3.88 -11.97
CA LEU A 124 -2.50 2.87 -12.39
C LEU A 124 -2.29 2.46 -13.84
N GLN A 125 -1.87 3.37 -14.72
CA GLN A 125 -1.65 3.07 -16.14
C GLN A 125 -0.24 2.56 -16.47
N ASP A 126 0.71 2.66 -15.55
CA ASP A 126 2.12 2.30 -15.78
C ASP A 126 2.34 0.78 -15.61
N PRO A 127 2.63 0.05 -16.70
CA PRO A 127 2.88 -1.38 -16.63
C PRO A 127 4.21 -1.73 -15.95
N SER A 128 5.15 -0.78 -15.81
CA SER A 128 6.45 -1.02 -15.20
C SER A 128 6.36 -1.12 -13.67
N LEU A 129 5.38 -0.45 -13.05
CA LEU A 129 5.14 -0.52 -11.60
C LEU A 129 4.52 -1.85 -11.17
N ALA A 130 3.85 -2.56 -12.09
CA ALA A 130 3.37 -3.92 -11.84
C ALA A 130 4.51 -4.97 -11.74
N SER A 131 5.76 -4.56 -11.95
CA SER A 131 6.94 -5.43 -12.01
C SER A 131 8.11 -4.97 -11.13
N GLN A 132 7.91 -3.95 -10.29
CA GLN A 132 8.99 -3.33 -9.50
C GLN A 132 9.05 -3.73 -8.01
N SER A 133 8.26 -4.72 -7.57
CA SER A 133 8.50 -5.42 -6.28
C SER A 133 9.74 -6.34 -6.38
N GLN A 134 10.88 -5.81 -6.84
CA GLN A 134 12.15 -6.52 -7.10
C GLN A 134 13.23 -6.16 -6.08
#